data_AF-A0A388Q111-F1
#
_entry.id   AF-A0A388Q111-F1
#
_cell.length_a   1.000
_cell.length_b   1.000
_cell.length_c   1.000
_cell.angle_alpha   90.00
_cell.angle_beta   90.00
_cell.angle_gamma   90.00
#
_symmetry.space_group_name_H-M   'P 1'
#
loop_
_entity.id
_entity.type
_entity.pdbx_description
1 polymer ?
#
loop_
_entity_poly.entity_id
_entity_poly.type
_entity_poly.pdbx_seq_one_letter_code
_entity_poly.pdbx_strand_id
1 'polypeptide(L)' 'MNDHIKWICIHKTSNKFEAEAMKGNIESAGIPCVILNKQDSSYLAFGYVEVHVPETG' A
#
# COMPACT_ATOMS: atom_id res chain seq x y z
N MET A 1 -2.39 23.46 -13.04
CA MET A 1 -1.96 22.11 -13.40
C MET A 1 -2.49 21.19 -12.31
N ASN A 2 -3.56 20.43 -12.57
CA ASN A 2 -4.12 19.51 -11.59
C ASN A 2 -3.44 18.15 -11.81
N ASP A 3 -2.27 17.98 -11.20
CA ASP A 3 -1.55 16.71 -11.23
C ASP A 3 -2.31 15.73 -10.33
N HIS A 4 -3.25 14.99 -10.93
CA HIS A 4 -3.93 13.92 -10.23
C HIS A 4 -2.99 12.72 -10.20
N ILE A 5 -2.15 12.63 -9.17
CA ILE A 5 -1.35 11.44 -8.88
C ILE A 5 -2.33 10.29 -8.64
N LYS A 6 -2.44 9.39 -9.63
CA LYS A 6 -3.24 8.18 -9.51
C LYS A 6 -2.45 7.14 -8.75
N TRP A 7 -3.03 6.65 -7.65
CA TRP A 7 -2.44 5.60 -6.83
C TRP A 7 -3.10 4.27 -7.17
N ILE A 8 -2.33 3.35 -7.73
CA ILE A 8 -2.81 2.02 -8.11
C ILE A 8 -2.51 1.01 -7.00
N CYS A 9 -3.52 0.23 -6.60
CA CYS A 9 -3.29 -0.93 -5.73
C CYS A 9 -2.53 -1.99 -6.52
N ILE A 10 -1.33 -2.36 -6.09
CA ILE A 10 -0.57 -3.46 -6.69
C ILE A 10 -0.64 -4.75 -5.86
N HIS A 11 -0.92 -4.64 -4.56
CA HIS A 11 -0.98 -5.80 -3.66
C HIS A 11 -2.00 -5.58 -2.55
N LYS A 12 -2.63 -6.67 -2.10
CA LYS A 12 -3.54 -6.68 -0.95
C LYS A 12 -3.21 -7.89 -0.08
N THR A 13 -2.97 -7.64 1.20
CA THR A 13 -2.61 -8.69 2.15
C THR A 13 -3.27 -8.43 3.49
N SER A 14 -3.68 -9.46 4.22
CA SER A 14 -4.14 -9.28 5.60
C SER A 14 -2.97 -9.18 6.59
N ASN A 15 -1.74 -9.41 6.13
CA ASN A 15 -0.55 -9.42 6.96
C ASN A 15 0.23 -8.10 6.84
N LYS A 16 0.18 -7.28 7.90
CA LYS A 16 0.87 -5.97 7.94
C LYS A 16 2.38 -6.09 7.69
N PHE A 17 3.02 -7.11 8.25
CA PHE A 17 4.46 -7.32 8.10
C PHE A 17 4.86 -7.54 6.64
N GLU A 18 4.05 -8.28 5.89
CA GLU A 18 4.29 -8.51 4.46
C GLU A 18 4.14 -7.20 3.66
N ALA A 19 3.11 -6.40 3.97
CA ALA A 19 2.91 -5.11 3.32
C ALA A 19 4.08 -4.15 3.58
N GLU A 20 4.57 -4.09 4.82
CA GLU A 20 5.72 -3.23 5.17
C GLU A 20 7.03 -3.69 4.52
N ALA A 21 7.28 -5.00 4.47
CA ALA A 21 8.43 -5.55 3.76
C ALA A 21 8.39 -5.21 2.26
N MET A 22 7.21 -5.32 1.63
CA MET A 22 7.01 -4.95 0.24
C MET A 22 7.23 -3.45 0.01
N LYS A 23 6.67 -2.59 0.87
CA LYS A 23 6.91 -1.13 0.82
C LYS A 23 8.40 -0.81 0.88
N GLY A 24 9.14 -1.41 1.82
CA GLY A 24 10.58 -1.19 1.95
C GLY A 24 11.36 -1.58 0.70
N ASN A 25 10.99 -2.70 0.05
CA ASN A 25 11.62 -3.13 -1.19
C ASN A 25 11.33 -2.17 -2.37
N ILE A 26 10.09 -1.70 -2.49
CA ILE A 26 9.65 -0.76 -3.54
C ILE A 26 10.30 0.62 -3.35
N GLU A 27 10.32 1.13 -2.12
CA GLU A 27 11.00 2.39 -1.80
C GLU A 27 12.52 2.28 -2.02
N SER A 28 13.13 1.13 -1.73
CA SER A 28 14.54 0.89 -2.03
C SER A 28 14.84 0.87 -3.53
N ALA A 29 13.85 0.58 -4.37
CA ALA A 29 13.97 0.69 -5.83
C ALA A 29 13.76 2.13 -6.35
N GLY A 30 13.53 3.10 -5.45
CA GLY A 30 13.27 4.50 -5.78
C GLY A 30 11.84 4.81 -6.19
N ILE A 31 10.92 3.85 -6.01
CA ILE A 31 9.50 4.02 -6.36
C ILE A 31 8.75 4.46 -5.10
N PRO A 32 7.97 5.56 -5.15
CA PRO A 32 7.14 5.97 -4.02
C PRO A 32 6.09 4.88 -3.72
N CYS A 33 5.97 4.46 -2.46
CA CYS A 33 5.01 3.43 -2.07
C CYS A 33 4.27 3.83 -0.81
N VAL A 34 2.95 3.61 -0.79
CA VAL A 34 2.09 3.88 0.37
C VAL A 34 1.30 2.64 0.74
N ILE A 35 1.13 2.43 2.05
CA ILE A 35 0.32 1.34 2.59
C ILE A 35 -0.98 1.92 3.12
N LEU A 36 -2.11 1.39 2.64
CA LEU A 36 -3.43 1.70 3.13
C LEU A 36 -3.93 0.54 3.99
N ASN A 37 -3.86 0.73 5.31
CA ASN A 37 -4.41 -0.23 6.25
C ASN A 37 -5.94 -0.06 6.36
N LYS A 38 -6.71 -1.01 5.81
CA LYS A 38 -8.16 -1.10 5.96
C LYS A 38 -8.59 -2.17 6.97
N GLN A 39 -7.71 -2.58 7.89
CA GLN A 39 -8.11 -3.44 9.00
C GLN A 39 -8.87 -2.64 10.04
N ASP A 40 -10.08 -3.08 10.33
CA ASP A 40 -10.92 -2.50 11.36
C ASP A 40 -10.49 -3.07 12.73
N SER A 41 -9.93 -2.22 13.59
CA SER A 41 -9.41 -2.66 14.90
C SER A 41 -10.51 -3.09 15.87
N SER A 42 -11.78 -2.78 15.58
CA SER A 42 -12.89 -3.01 16.51
C SER A 42 -13.56 -4.38 16.40
N TYR A 43 -13.40 -5.10 15.29
CA TYR A 43 -13.96 -6.44 15.10
C TYR A 43 -12.87 -7.39 14.59
N LEU A 44 -12.24 -8.12 15.52
CA LEU A 44 -11.36 -9.28 15.28
C LEU A 44 -10.64 -9.27 13.91
N ALA A 45 -9.78 -8.29 13.68
CA ALA A 45 -8.83 -8.23 12.57
C ALA A 45 -9.40 -8.56 11.17
N PHE A 46 -10.67 -8.26 10.90
CA PHE A 46 -11.22 -8.43 9.56
C PHE A 46 -10.82 -7.22 8.70
N GLY A 47 -10.02 -7.48 7.66
CA GLY A 47 -9.63 -6.47 6.71
C GLY A 47 -8.32 -6.78 6.00
N TYR A 48 -7.94 -5.86 5.12
CA TYR A 48 -6.78 -6.00 4.26
C TYR A 48 -5.95 -4.72 4.32
N VAL A 49 -4.67 -4.90 4.07
CA VAL A 49 -3.66 -3.90 3.91
C VAL A 49 -3.35 -3.83 2.44
N GLU A 50 -3.60 -2.69 1.83
CA GLU A 50 -3.41 -2.46 0.41
C GLU A 50 -2.09 -1.71 0.19
N VAL A 51 -1.26 -2.18 -0.73
CA VAL A 51 -0.02 -1.51 -1.14
C VAL A 51 -0.31 -0.78 -2.43
N HIS A 52 -0.07 0.53 -2.43
CA HIS A 52 -0.28 1.39 -3.57
C HIS A 52 1.03 2.05 -4.02
N VAL A 53 1.15 2.18 -5.33
CA VAL A 53 2.23 2.93 -5.99
C VAL A 53 1.62 3.97 -6.93
N PRO A 54 2.31 5.08 -7.22
CA PRO A 54 1.84 6.01 -8.23
C PRO A 54 1.85 5.31 -9.59
N GLU A 55 0.81 5.56 -10.40
CA GLU A 55 0.70 5.11 -11.80
C GLU A 55 1.78 5.75 -12.70
N THR A 56 2.57 6.68 -12.16
CA THR A 56 3.60 7.42 -12.87
C THR A 56 4.76 6.51 -13.27
N GLY A 57 4.71 6.04 -14.52
CA GLY A 57 5.87 5.63 -15.32
C GLY A 57 6.41 6.81 -16.11
#